data_AF-A0A7Y5L0P1-F1
#
_entry.id   AF-A0A7Y5L0P1-F1
#
_cell.length_a   1.000
_cell.length_b   1.000
_cell.length_c   1.000
_cell.angle_alpha   90.00
_cell.angle_beta   90.00
_cell.angle_gamma   90.00
#
_symmetry.space_group_name_H-M   'P 1'
#
loop_
_entity.id
_entity.type
_entity.pdbx_description
1 polymer ?
#
loop_
_entity_poly.entity_id
_entity_poly.type
_entity_poly.pdbx_seq_one_letter_code
_entity_poly.pdbx_strand_id
1 'polypeptide(L)'
;MSILLRAALLTGSLLALAACAPDSGPDDEDFYDDSESDDDALSAGKNGKACTASAYNCKLRVEGGNVVENAQDGLWSASDAMMVDGNGDPMAPCTWDHLRFNYGQTRHMNGVTYGMARSCSNGSSGWFPLSHLASEETFRDRVGEVNAKGTDLEHLGCYKIKSSHDAALVEKKVVYDAKGDHERAGDYLPLVRNNGKRYANLAFNVPGFGLGGPAVDIFPAGTKFQRVDVPTATGNPSIDIPLYVKDSSGRYRKKSGTMKFIYGYVKSKPGHERFGWMAYDALTTTTGCP
;
A
#
# COMPACT_ATOMS: atom_id res chain seq x y z
N MET A 1 48.78 -46.26 -14.08
CA MET A 1 48.24 -47.63 -14.14
C MET A 1 48.97 -48.46 -13.09
N SER A 2 48.46 -48.46 -11.86
CA SER A 2 48.98 -49.27 -10.75
C SER A 2 47.79 -49.74 -9.93
N ILE A 3 47.48 -51.01 -10.12
CA ILE A 3 46.60 -51.86 -9.33
C ILE A 3 47.41 -52.35 -8.13
N LEU A 4 46.82 -52.47 -6.94
CA LEU A 4 47.03 -53.60 -6.01
C LEU A 4 46.22 -53.43 -4.70
N LEU A 5 45.54 -54.54 -4.35
CA LEU A 5 45.14 -55.04 -3.02
C LEU A 5 43.93 -54.39 -2.32
N ARG A 6 42.99 -55.11 -1.70
CA ARG A 6 42.74 -56.56 -1.53
C ARG A 6 41.31 -56.71 -0.94
N ALA A 7 40.60 -57.79 -1.30
CA ALA A 7 39.30 -58.16 -0.75
C ALA A 7 39.40 -58.91 0.59
N ALA A 8 38.36 -58.85 1.43
CA ALA A 8 37.81 -59.99 2.17
C ALA A 8 36.48 -59.63 2.88
N LEU A 9 35.48 -60.49 2.69
CA LEU A 9 34.16 -60.51 3.33
C LEU A 9 34.24 -60.85 4.83
N LEU A 10 33.26 -60.40 5.62
CA LEU A 10 32.62 -61.25 6.63
C LEU A 10 31.21 -60.74 7.02
N THR A 11 30.24 -61.62 6.82
CA THR A 11 28.82 -61.60 7.20
C THR A 11 28.60 -61.90 8.68
N GLY A 12 27.53 -61.36 9.28
CA GLY A 12 27.01 -61.81 10.58
C GLY A 12 25.77 -61.05 11.04
N SER A 13 24.59 -61.64 10.79
CA SER A 13 23.26 -61.20 11.22
C SER A 13 22.99 -61.46 12.71
N LEU A 14 22.11 -60.67 13.34
CA LEU A 14 21.25 -61.15 14.43
C LEU A 14 19.92 -60.37 14.51
N LEU A 15 18.83 -61.14 14.48
CA LEU A 15 17.43 -60.76 14.70
C LEU A 15 17.13 -60.56 16.19
N ALA A 16 16.09 -59.77 16.51
CA ALA A 16 14.96 -60.22 17.35
C ALA A 16 13.77 -59.22 17.32
N LEU A 17 12.58 -59.80 17.39
CA LEU A 17 11.24 -59.22 17.25
C LEU A 17 10.62 -58.77 18.59
N ALA A 18 9.67 -57.83 18.53
CA ALA A 18 8.46 -57.84 19.37
C ALA A 18 7.32 -57.05 18.68
N ALA A 19 6.10 -57.56 18.81
CA ALA A 19 4.92 -57.28 18.00
C ALA A 19 3.87 -56.42 18.72
N CYS A 20 2.96 -55.78 17.96
CA CYS A 20 1.49 -55.77 18.10
C CYS A 20 0.84 -54.77 17.10
N ALA A 21 -0.12 -55.25 16.31
CA ALA A 21 -1.03 -54.48 15.43
C ALA A 21 -2.41 -54.31 16.13
N PRO A 22 -3.47 -53.66 15.57
CA PRO A 22 -3.61 -52.91 14.31
C PRO A 22 -4.39 -51.55 14.46
N ASP A 23 -4.52 -50.82 13.33
CA ASP A 23 -5.80 -50.28 12.79
C ASP A 23 -5.88 -48.78 12.43
N SER A 24 -6.48 -48.56 11.25
CA SER A 24 -7.19 -47.39 10.72
C SER A 24 -6.46 -46.10 10.28
N GLY A 25 -6.47 -45.86 8.95
CA GLY A 25 -6.61 -44.52 8.35
C GLY A 25 -5.59 -44.18 7.25
N PRO A 26 -6.01 -43.97 5.98
CA PRO A 26 -5.17 -43.33 4.98
C PRO A 26 -5.17 -41.81 5.17
N ASP A 27 -3.99 -41.22 4.91
CA ASP A 27 -3.73 -39.93 4.26
C ASP A 27 -4.74 -38.78 4.46
N ASP A 28 -4.30 -37.71 5.13
CA ASP A 28 -4.19 -36.40 4.47
C ASP A 28 -3.33 -35.46 5.33
N GLU A 29 -2.14 -35.19 4.80
CA GLU A 29 -1.25 -34.12 5.22
C GLU A 29 -1.82 -32.78 4.73
N ASP A 30 -2.35 -31.97 5.63
CA ASP A 30 -2.47 -30.52 5.40
C ASP A 30 -1.72 -29.78 6.51
N PHE A 31 -0.39 -29.82 6.36
CA PHE A 31 0.54 -28.95 7.05
C PHE A 31 0.37 -27.54 6.48
N TYR A 32 -0.39 -26.68 7.17
CA TYR A 32 -0.38 -25.24 6.91
C TYR A 32 0.97 -24.67 7.36
N ASP A 33 1.95 -24.66 6.45
CA ASP A 33 3.11 -23.78 6.56
C ASP A 33 2.69 -22.38 6.14
N ASP A 34 2.16 -21.62 7.09
CA ASP A 34 1.81 -20.20 6.91
C ASP A 34 2.88 -19.31 7.55
N SER A 35 4.14 -19.63 7.26
CA SER A 35 5.22 -18.67 7.48
C SER A 35 5.26 -17.72 6.27
N GLU A 36 4.46 -16.64 6.32
CA GLU A 36 4.57 -15.52 5.38
C GLU A 36 6.04 -15.05 5.34
N SER A 37 6.79 -15.50 4.34
CA SER A 37 8.19 -15.14 4.19
C SER A 37 8.29 -13.64 3.90
N ASP A 38 9.37 -13.00 4.38
CA ASP A 38 9.66 -11.60 4.06
C ASP A 38 9.75 -11.36 2.53
N ASP A 39 9.93 -12.41 1.73
CA ASP A 39 10.00 -12.38 0.27
C ASP A 39 8.65 -12.06 -0.41
N ASP A 40 7.51 -12.23 0.28
CA ASP A 40 6.20 -11.92 -0.30
C ASP A 40 6.01 -10.43 -0.61
N ALA A 41 6.68 -9.57 0.16
CA ALA A 41 6.74 -8.14 -0.08
C ALA A 41 7.54 -7.77 -1.35
N LEU A 42 8.22 -8.73 -1.99
CA LEU A 42 9.03 -8.54 -3.19
C LEU A 42 8.38 -9.19 -4.44
N SER A 43 7.20 -9.78 -4.28
CA SER A 43 6.43 -10.43 -5.36
C SER A 43 5.78 -9.40 -6.30
N ALA A 44 5.65 -9.75 -7.58
CA ALA A 44 4.96 -8.89 -8.55
C ALA A 44 3.49 -8.72 -8.15
N GLY A 45 2.96 -7.49 -8.20
CA GLY A 45 1.57 -7.21 -7.80
C GLY A 45 1.37 -6.91 -6.32
N LYS A 46 2.35 -7.20 -5.46
CA LYS A 46 2.43 -6.70 -4.07
C LYS A 46 3.52 -5.61 -4.01
N ASN A 47 3.71 -4.96 -2.85
CA ASN A 47 4.69 -3.88 -2.65
C ASN A 47 6.01 -4.09 -3.42
N GLY A 48 6.68 -3.03 -3.89
CA GLY A 48 7.82 -3.24 -4.79
C GLY A 48 9.11 -3.66 -4.08
N LYS A 49 10.10 -4.08 -4.86
CA LYS A 49 11.30 -4.81 -4.38
C LYS A 49 12.30 -4.00 -3.53
N ALA A 50 11.98 -2.76 -3.17
CA ALA A 50 12.87 -1.85 -2.45
C ALA A 50 12.20 -1.32 -1.19
N CYS A 51 12.39 -2.03 -0.08
CA CYS A 51 11.86 -1.70 1.24
C CYS A 51 12.91 -0.95 2.07
N THR A 52 12.50 0.05 2.86
CA THR A 52 13.46 0.87 3.65
C THR A 52 13.27 0.74 5.15
N ALA A 53 12.04 0.83 5.63
CA ALA A 53 11.76 0.91 7.08
C ALA A 53 10.96 -0.28 7.62
N SER A 54 10.37 -1.08 6.73
CA SER A 54 9.55 -2.26 7.03
C SER A 54 9.36 -3.06 5.73
N ALA A 55 9.17 -4.37 5.82
CA ALA A 55 8.70 -5.20 4.69
C ALA A 55 7.32 -4.74 4.16
N TYR A 56 6.58 -3.95 4.94
CA TYR A 56 5.31 -3.36 4.55
C TYR A 56 5.46 -1.93 4.00
N ASN A 57 6.69 -1.40 3.93
CA ASN A 57 6.99 -0.04 3.46
C ASN A 57 8.03 -0.08 2.32
N CYS A 58 7.55 -0.42 1.12
CA CYS A 58 8.41 -0.57 -0.05
C CYS A 58 8.00 0.33 -1.21
N LYS A 59 8.96 0.69 -2.06
CA LYS A 59 8.73 1.54 -3.22
C LYS A 59 7.74 0.89 -4.17
N LEU A 60 6.74 1.61 -4.68
CA LEU A 60 5.78 1.04 -5.65
C LEU A 60 6.45 0.51 -6.92
N ARG A 61 7.50 1.20 -7.38
CA ARG A 61 8.24 0.86 -8.60
C ARG A 61 9.73 1.06 -8.36
N VAL A 62 10.53 0.03 -8.61
CA VAL A 62 12.00 0.07 -8.37
C VAL A 62 12.63 1.18 -9.22
N GLU A 63 12.29 1.23 -10.51
CA GLU A 63 12.80 2.19 -11.48
C GLU A 63 11.70 3.08 -12.03
N GLY A 64 12.01 4.33 -12.39
CA GLY A 64 11.02 5.31 -12.86
C GLY A 64 10.25 6.00 -11.72
N GLY A 65 9.32 6.89 -12.11
CA GLY A 65 8.46 7.62 -11.19
C GLY A 65 7.20 6.84 -10.81
N ASN A 66 6.45 7.37 -9.84
CA ASN A 66 5.18 6.80 -9.37
C ASN A 66 3.99 7.14 -10.29
N VAL A 67 4.24 7.79 -11.42
CA VAL A 67 3.19 8.32 -12.32
C VAL A 67 3.29 7.61 -13.66
N VAL A 68 2.14 7.17 -14.13
CA VAL A 68 1.92 6.71 -15.49
C VAL A 68 1.34 7.90 -16.22
N GLU A 69 2.23 8.62 -16.90
CA GLU A 69 1.87 9.80 -17.65
C GLU A 69 1.29 9.37 -19.00
N ASN A 70 0.20 10.02 -19.38
CA ASN A 70 -0.18 10.12 -20.77
C ASN A 70 0.95 10.91 -21.42
N ALA A 71 1.94 10.21 -21.99
CA ALA A 71 3.03 10.89 -22.68
C ALA A 71 2.41 11.83 -23.71
N GLN A 72 3.11 12.91 -24.02
CA GLN A 72 2.68 14.05 -24.86
C GLN A 72 2.21 13.69 -26.29
N ASP A 73 2.01 12.41 -26.58
CA ASP A 73 1.64 11.79 -27.86
C ASP A 73 0.25 11.08 -27.85
N GLY A 74 -0.55 11.21 -26.78
CA GLY A 74 -1.94 10.72 -26.79
C GLY A 74 -2.11 9.20 -26.66
N LEU A 75 -1.40 8.58 -25.71
CA LEU A 75 -1.49 7.14 -25.43
C LEU A 75 -2.90 6.68 -25.02
N TRP A 76 -3.62 7.53 -24.31
CA TRP A 76 -5.05 7.41 -24.04
C TRP A 76 -5.69 8.78 -24.03
N SER A 77 -7.01 8.82 -24.19
CA SER A 77 -7.81 10.01 -23.90
C SER A 77 -8.92 9.63 -22.95
N ALA A 78 -9.21 10.48 -21.98
CA ALA A 78 -10.35 10.29 -21.09
C ALA A 78 -11.61 10.99 -21.64
N SER A 79 -12.74 10.30 -21.54
CA SER A 79 -14.07 10.92 -21.71
C SER A 79 -14.66 11.29 -20.35
N ASP A 80 -15.70 12.12 -20.34
CA ASP A 80 -16.37 12.51 -19.10
C ASP A 80 -16.83 11.30 -18.29
N ALA A 81 -16.51 11.30 -17.00
CA ALA A 81 -16.91 10.23 -16.09
C ALA A 81 -17.08 10.71 -14.64
N MET A 82 -17.75 9.91 -13.81
CA MET A 82 -17.85 10.17 -12.37
C MET A 82 -16.64 9.58 -11.65
N MET A 83 -15.89 10.41 -10.93
CA MET A 83 -14.86 9.95 -9.99
C MET A 83 -15.50 9.38 -8.74
N VAL A 84 -14.92 8.31 -8.20
CA VAL A 84 -15.36 7.71 -6.94
C VAL A 84 -14.24 7.68 -5.90
N ASP A 85 -14.60 7.62 -4.62
CA ASP A 85 -13.66 7.42 -3.53
C ASP A 85 -13.33 5.94 -3.31
N GLY A 86 -12.50 5.63 -2.31
CA GLY A 86 -12.09 4.25 -1.99
C GLY A 86 -13.22 3.33 -1.49
N ASN A 87 -14.39 3.88 -1.16
CA ASN A 87 -15.59 3.09 -0.88
C ASN A 87 -16.45 2.87 -2.14
N GLY A 88 -16.05 3.46 -3.28
CA GLY A 88 -16.83 3.47 -4.51
C GLY A 88 -17.97 4.50 -4.49
N ASP A 89 -17.99 5.42 -3.53
CA ASP A 89 -19.03 6.44 -3.45
C ASP A 89 -18.70 7.62 -4.41
N PRO A 90 -19.69 8.17 -5.13
CA PRO A 90 -19.47 9.29 -6.05
C PRO A 90 -18.86 10.51 -5.36
N MET A 91 -17.82 11.07 -5.99
CA MET A 91 -17.13 12.27 -5.53
C MET A 91 -17.51 13.50 -6.33
N ALA A 92 -17.23 13.49 -7.64
CA ALA A 92 -17.50 14.59 -8.57
C ALA A 92 -17.24 14.15 -10.03
N PRO A 93 -17.90 14.78 -11.01
CA PRO A 93 -17.60 14.55 -12.41
C PRO A 93 -16.17 14.97 -12.75
N CYS A 94 -15.60 14.29 -13.73
CA CYS A 94 -14.28 14.50 -14.28
C CYS A 94 -14.42 14.73 -15.78
N THR A 95 -13.91 15.87 -16.25
CA THR A 95 -14.11 16.37 -17.62
C THR A 95 -12.78 16.72 -18.31
N TRP A 96 -11.65 16.31 -17.73
CA TRP A 96 -10.35 16.43 -18.38
C TRP A 96 -10.11 15.21 -19.25
N ASP A 97 -9.55 15.44 -20.43
CA ASP A 97 -9.17 14.42 -21.40
C ASP A 97 -7.74 13.87 -21.21
N HIS A 98 -6.92 14.52 -20.38
CA HIS A 98 -5.48 14.26 -20.20
C HIS A 98 -5.13 13.84 -18.76
N LEU A 99 -5.76 12.79 -18.25
CA LEU A 99 -5.53 12.30 -16.90
C LEU A 99 -4.14 11.66 -16.71
N ARG A 100 -3.58 11.88 -15.52
CA ARG A 100 -2.37 11.21 -15.02
C ARG A 100 -2.72 10.24 -13.91
N PHE A 101 -2.19 9.03 -14.00
CA PHE A 101 -2.50 7.94 -13.09
C PHE A 101 -1.31 7.59 -12.21
N ASN A 102 -1.57 7.09 -11.01
CA ASN A 102 -0.52 6.49 -10.20
C ASN A 102 -0.17 5.09 -10.75
N TYR A 103 1.12 4.80 -10.83
CA TYR A 103 1.63 3.49 -11.24
C TYR A 103 1.15 2.39 -10.28
N GLY A 104 0.74 1.27 -10.83
CA GLY A 104 0.29 0.09 -10.11
C GLY A 104 -1.11 0.19 -9.53
N GLN A 105 -1.78 1.34 -9.67
CA GLN A 105 -3.01 1.63 -8.93
C GLN A 105 -4.24 1.41 -9.80
N THR A 106 -4.60 0.14 -9.99
CA THR A 106 -5.89 -0.27 -10.54
C THR A 106 -6.73 -0.98 -9.50
N ARG A 107 -8.04 -0.89 -9.64
CA ARG A 107 -8.95 -1.48 -8.66
C ARG A 107 -10.27 -1.88 -9.29
N HIS A 108 -10.81 -3.02 -8.87
CA HIS A 108 -12.18 -3.40 -9.18
C HIS A 108 -13.09 -3.10 -7.97
N MET A 109 -14.18 -2.36 -8.19
CA MET A 109 -15.18 -2.00 -7.18
C MET A 109 -16.57 -1.99 -7.82
N ASN A 110 -17.55 -2.62 -7.19
CA ASN A 110 -18.94 -2.59 -7.62
C ASN A 110 -19.13 -2.95 -9.11
N GLY A 111 -18.39 -3.94 -9.61
CA GLY A 111 -18.46 -4.38 -11.01
C GLY A 111 -17.69 -3.52 -12.01
N VAL A 112 -17.01 -2.47 -11.58
CA VAL A 112 -16.29 -1.52 -12.45
C VAL A 112 -14.81 -1.53 -12.12
N THR A 113 -13.96 -1.47 -13.15
CA THR A 113 -12.51 -1.34 -12.98
C THR A 113 -12.09 0.11 -13.12
N TYR A 114 -11.26 0.57 -12.19
CA TYR A 114 -10.81 1.94 -12.05
C TYR A 114 -9.29 2.03 -12.07
N GLY A 115 -8.77 3.19 -12.45
CA GLY A 115 -7.40 3.63 -12.21
C GLY A 115 -7.37 4.82 -11.25
N MET A 116 -6.36 4.90 -10.39
CA MET A 116 -6.21 6.01 -9.45
C MET A 116 -5.66 7.26 -10.16
N ALA A 117 -6.53 8.20 -10.51
CA ALA A 117 -6.13 9.47 -11.11
C ALA A 117 -5.60 10.42 -10.02
N ARG A 118 -4.47 11.08 -10.30
CA ARG A 118 -3.85 12.03 -9.36
C ARG A 118 -4.68 13.29 -9.15
N SER A 119 -5.45 13.68 -10.15
CA SER A 119 -6.38 14.81 -10.13
C SER A 119 -7.29 14.73 -11.34
N CYS A 120 -8.42 15.45 -11.32
CA CYS A 120 -9.21 15.76 -12.49
C CYS A 120 -9.68 17.23 -12.46
N SER A 121 -10.64 17.64 -13.31
CA SER A 121 -11.24 18.99 -13.34
C SER A 121 -11.81 19.45 -12.01
N ASN A 122 -12.14 18.53 -11.12
CA ASN A 122 -12.51 18.79 -9.73
C ASN A 122 -11.31 19.04 -8.79
N GLY A 123 -10.07 19.14 -9.29
CA GLY A 123 -8.84 19.36 -8.51
C GLY A 123 -8.48 18.24 -7.52
N SER A 124 -9.20 17.11 -7.50
CA SER A 124 -9.06 16.07 -6.49
C SER A 124 -8.63 14.74 -7.11
N SER A 125 -7.76 14.01 -6.43
CA SER A 125 -7.47 12.61 -6.76
C SER A 125 -8.71 11.74 -6.56
N GLY A 126 -8.73 10.56 -7.16
CA GLY A 126 -9.74 9.53 -6.92
C GLY A 126 -9.72 8.43 -7.98
N TRP A 127 -10.71 7.55 -7.95
CA TRP A 127 -10.81 6.42 -8.87
C TRP A 127 -11.61 6.81 -10.11
N PHE A 128 -10.95 6.76 -11.27
CA PHE A 128 -11.55 7.03 -12.58
C PHE A 128 -11.87 5.71 -13.30
N PRO A 129 -13.08 5.51 -13.84
CA PRO A 129 -13.47 4.25 -14.48
C PRO A 129 -12.69 4.05 -15.79
N LEU A 130 -12.00 2.92 -15.92
CA LEU A 130 -11.13 2.66 -17.08
C LEU A 130 -11.88 2.50 -18.39
N SER A 131 -13.17 2.12 -18.33
CA SER A 131 -14.06 2.04 -19.50
C SER A 131 -14.26 3.39 -20.20
N HIS A 132 -13.86 4.50 -19.57
CA HIS A 132 -13.88 5.84 -20.14
C HIS A 132 -12.55 6.28 -20.75
N LEU A 133 -11.54 5.40 -20.78
CA LEU A 133 -10.27 5.65 -21.47
C LEU A 133 -10.31 5.04 -22.88
N ALA A 134 -10.04 5.87 -23.89
CA ALA A 134 -9.61 5.36 -25.19
C ALA A 134 -8.27 4.63 -25.01
N SER A 135 -8.08 3.49 -25.68
CA SER A 135 -6.89 2.65 -25.55
C SER A 135 -6.67 2.09 -24.13
N GLU A 136 -7.75 1.68 -23.44
CA GLU A 136 -7.70 1.06 -22.11
C GLU A 136 -6.67 -0.08 -22.02
N GLU A 137 -6.57 -0.93 -23.04
CA GLU A 137 -5.59 -2.04 -23.08
C GLU A 137 -4.14 -1.52 -22.99
N THR A 138 -3.80 -0.50 -23.79
CA THR A 138 -2.48 0.14 -23.75
C THR A 138 -2.21 0.78 -22.38
N PHE A 139 -3.23 1.35 -21.75
CA PHE A 139 -3.11 1.85 -20.38
C PHE A 139 -2.80 0.72 -19.40
N ARG A 140 -3.53 -0.40 -19.48
CA ARG A 140 -3.37 -1.56 -18.57
C ARG A 140 -1.98 -2.16 -18.64
N ASP A 141 -1.42 -2.31 -19.84
CA ASP A 141 -0.05 -2.80 -20.04
C ASP A 141 1.00 -1.90 -19.39
N ARG A 142 0.72 -0.60 -19.25
CA ARG A 142 1.66 0.39 -18.71
C ARG A 142 1.48 0.68 -17.24
N VAL A 143 0.25 0.65 -16.75
CA VAL A 143 -0.03 0.99 -15.35
C VAL A 143 0.52 -0.06 -14.41
N GLY A 144 0.50 -1.33 -14.81
CA GLY A 144 0.85 -2.44 -13.93
C GLY A 144 -0.10 -2.57 -12.73
N GLU A 145 0.22 -3.49 -11.83
CA GLU A 145 -0.55 -3.71 -10.60
C GLU A 145 0.39 -3.72 -9.40
N VAL A 146 0.01 -3.01 -8.33
CA VAL A 146 0.70 -3.01 -7.04
C VAL A 146 -0.36 -2.93 -5.96
N ASN A 147 -0.24 -3.79 -4.95
CA ASN A 147 -1.05 -3.77 -3.74
C ASN A 147 -0.14 -3.74 -2.51
N ALA A 148 -0.59 -3.11 -1.43
CA ALA A 148 0.04 -3.25 -0.12
C ALA A 148 0.03 -4.72 0.35
N LYS A 149 1.08 -5.15 1.05
CA LYS A 149 1.17 -6.49 1.65
C LYS A 149 0.03 -6.65 2.68
N GLY A 150 -0.89 -7.58 2.43
CA GLY A 150 -1.86 -8.06 3.42
C GLY A 150 -1.18 -8.89 4.49
N THR A 151 -1.87 -9.21 5.58
CA THR A 151 -1.31 -10.00 6.68
C THR A 151 -2.38 -10.39 7.69
N ASP A 152 -2.16 -11.50 8.40
CA ASP A 152 -2.99 -12.00 9.51
C ASP A 152 -2.39 -11.69 10.90
N LEU A 153 -1.53 -10.66 10.96
CA LEU A 153 -0.90 -10.19 12.20
C LEU A 153 -1.91 -9.66 13.22
N GLU A 154 -1.46 -9.59 14.48
CA GLU A 154 -2.28 -9.15 15.61
C GLU A 154 -2.88 -7.76 15.40
N HIS A 155 -4.15 -7.64 15.78
CA HIS A 155 -4.91 -6.40 15.77
C HIS A 155 -4.55 -5.51 16.96
N LEU A 156 -3.84 -4.40 16.70
CA LEU A 156 -3.41 -3.46 17.75
C LEU A 156 -4.45 -2.43 18.16
N GLY A 157 -5.45 -2.14 17.30
CA GLY A 157 -6.49 -1.19 17.67
C GLY A 157 -7.35 -0.71 16.51
N CYS A 158 -8.50 -0.17 16.88
CA CYS A 158 -9.50 0.29 15.95
C CYS A 158 -9.58 1.82 15.89
N TYR A 159 -9.62 2.34 14.66
CA TYR A 159 -9.63 3.77 14.37
C TYR A 159 -10.71 4.13 13.35
N LYS A 160 -11.02 5.42 13.28
CA LYS A 160 -11.75 6.03 12.16
C LYS A 160 -11.08 7.33 11.73
N ILE A 161 -11.25 7.67 10.46
CA ILE A 161 -10.77 8.94 9.90
C ILE A 161 -11.51 10.10 10.57
N LYS A 162 -10.76 11.08 11.10
CA LYS A 162 -11.32 12.28 11.74
C LYS A 162 -12.06 13.17 10.73
N SER A 163 -13.02 13.94 11.24
CA SER A 163 -13.64 15.05 10.53
C SER A 163 -12.92 16.39 10.74
N SER A 164 -11.72 16.38 11.33
CA SER A 164 -10.90 17.55 11.62
C SER A 164 -9.41 17.21 11.50
N HIS A 165 -8.57 18.23 11.33
CA HIS A 165 -7.12 18.11 11.31
C HIS A 165 -6.47 19.28 12.07
N ASP A 166 -5.21 19.12 12.44
CA ASP A 166 -4.39 20.23 12.93
C ASP A 166 -3.88 21.06 11.74
N ALA A 167 -4.36 22.29 11.63
CA ALA A 167 -3.99 23.22 10.57
C ALA A 167 -2.48 23.56 10.58
N ALA A 168 -1.81 23.48 11.74
CA ALA A 168 -0.38 23.76 11.86
C ALA A 168 0.49 22.72 11.14
N LEU A 169 -0.06 21.54 10.82
CA LEU A 169 0.66 20.49 10.11
C LEU A 169 0.57 20.62 8.59
N VAL A 170 -0.48 21.24 8.05
CA VAL A 170 -0.84 21.18 6.63
C VAL A 170 0.28 21.62 5.69
N GLU A 171 0.94 22.73 6.02
CA GLU A 171 2.00 23.33 5.18
C GLU A 171 3.40 22.78 5.43
N LYS A 172 3.56 21.90 6.43
CA LYS A 172 4.85 21.23 6.69
C LYS A 172 5.13 20.20 5.61
N LYS A 173 6.41 19.94 5.35
CA LYS A 173 6.86 18.93 4.38
C LYS A 173 7.26 17.64 5.06
N VAL A 174 6.95 16.51 4.42
CA VAL A 174 7.38 15.17 4.84
C VAL A 174 8.67 14.72 4.14
N VAL A 175 9.24 15.57 3.28
CA VAL A 175 10.51 15.34 2.57
C VAL A 175 11.46 16.50 2.86
N TYR A 176 12.71 16.17 3.20
CA TYR A 176 13.77 17.16 3.42
C TYR A 176 14.08 17.92 2.13
N ASP A 177 14.13 19.25 2.23
CA ASP A 177 14.45 20.17 1.14
C ASP A 177 13.54 20.03 -0.09
N ALA A 178 12.28 19.64 0.13
CA ALA A 178 11.23 19.61 -0.90
C ALA A 178 11.18 20.92 -1.69
N LYS A 179 11.11 20.82 -3.02
CA LYS A 179 11.24 21.96 -3.95
C LYS A 179 9.91 22.51 -4.48
N GLY A 180 8.84 21.73 -4.40
CA GLY A 180 7.54 22.09 -4.95
C GLY A 180 6.44 22.17 -3.91
N ASP A 181 5.21 22.28 -4.40
CA ASP A 181 4.01 22.30 -3.56
C ASP A 181 3.55 20.92 -3.11
N HIS A 182 4.16 19.84 -3.58
CA HIS A 182 3.83 18.46 -3.19
C HIS A 182 4.53 18.04 -1.90
N GLU A 183 4.33 16.79 -1.46
CA GLU A 183 5.02 16.21 -0.30
C GLU A 183 4.68 16.96 1.00
N ARG A 184 3.42 17.41 1.11
CA ARG A 184 2.91 18.10 2.28
C ARG A 184 2.43 17.06 3.30
N ALA A 185 2.63 17.35 4.58
CA ALA A 185 1.95 16.61 5.65
C ALA A 185 0.43 16.67 5.48
N GLY A 186 -0.11 17.79 4.97
CA GLY A 186 -1.51 17.94 4.62
C GLY A 186 -2.05 16.88 3.66
N ASP A 187 -1.21 16.28 2.81
CA ASP A 187 -1.62 15.23 1.89
C ASP A 187 -2.11 13.97 2.63
N TYR A 188 -1.74 13.77 3.90
CA TYR A 188 -2.14 12.61 4.71
C TYR A 188 -3.16 12.95 5.79
N LEU A 189 -3.64 14.20 5.85
CA LEU A 189 -4.62 14.68 6.83
C LEU A 189 -6.02 14.76 6.21
N PRO A 190 -7.10 14.73 7.02
CA PRO A 190 -8.46 14.85 6.54
C PRO A 190 -8.78 16.29 6.11
N LEU A 191 -8.46 16.59 4.85
CA LEU A 191 -8.71 17.88 4.20
C LEU A 191 -10.05 17.87 3.47
N VAL A 192 -10.70 19.03 3.42
CA VAL A 192 -11.90 19.24 2.60
C VAL A 192 -11.50 19.20 1.13
N ARG A 193 -12.21 18.42 0.33
CA ARG A 193 -12.07 18.36 -1.12
C ARG A 193 -13.15 19.22 -1.79
N ASN A 194 -13.08 19.37 -3.10
CA ASN A 194 -13.97 20.27 -3.85
C ASN A 194 -15.46 19.87 -3.80
N ASN A 195 -15.79 18.66 -3.38
CA ASN A 195 -17.16 18.23 -3.11
C ASN A 195 -17.65 18.55 -1.69
N GLY A 196 -16.88 19.31 -0.89
CA GLY A 196 -17.22 19.73 0.47
C GLY A 196 -17.02 18.65 1.55
N LYS A 197 -16.70 17.41 1.17
CA LYS A 197 -16.42 16.32 2.11
C LYS A 197 -14.94 16.27 2.47
N ARG A 198 -14.65 15.68 3.64
CA ARG A 198 -13.27 15.48 4.12
C ARG A 198 -12.77 14.08 3.81
N TYR A 199 -11.55 13.99 3.31
CA TYR A 199 -10.90 12.74 2.94
C TYR A 199 -9.48 12.69 3.47
N ALA A 200 -9.05 11.51 3.88
CA ALA A 200 -7.65 11.21 4.16
C ALA A 200 -7.13 10.14 3.21
N ASN A 201 -5.83 10.18 2.93
CA ASN A 201 -5.20 9.24 2.02
C ASN A 201 -4.71 7.99 2.78
N LEU A 202 -4.89 6.83 2.17
CA LEU A 202 -4.16 5.60 2.49
C LEU A 202 -2.95 5.53 1.54
N ALA A 203 -1.77 5.20 2.06
CA ALA A 203 -0.53 5.12 1.30
C ALA A 203 0.04 3.69 1.37
N PHE A 204 0.44 3.07 0.26
CA PHE A 204 1.12 1.75 0.35
C PHE A 204 2.54 1.85 0.90
N ASN A 205 3.14 3.03 0.79
CA ASN A 205 4.42 3.35 1.39
C ASN A 205 4.37 4.73 2.05
N VAL A 206 5.08 4.85 3.16
CA VAL A 206 5.21 6.09 3.91
C VAL A 206 6.00 7.10 3.07
N PRO A 207 5.62 8.40 3.06
CA PRO A 207 6.43 9.45 2.46
C PRO A 207 7.84 9.54 3.06
N GLY A 208 8.76 10.10 2.29
CA GLY A 208 10.17 10.15 2.65
C GLY A 208 10.95 8.94 2.10
N PHE A 209 12.19 8.77 2.57
CA PHE A 209 13.09 7.67 2.18
C PHE A 209 13.33 7.52 0.66
N GLY A 210 13.04 8.54 -0.15
CA GLY A 210 13.09 8.43 -1.61
C GLY A 210 11.94 7.60 -2.22
N LEU A 211 10.90 7.27 -1.46
CA LEU A 211 9.77 6.44 -1.91
C LEU A 211 8.62 7.28 -2.52
N GLY A 212 8.62 8.60 -2.32
CA GLY A 212 7.66 9.55 -2.93
C GLY A 212 6.25 9.55 -2.34
N GLY A 213 5.93 8.67 -1.38
CA GLY A 213 4.66 8.63 -0.62
C GLY A 213 3.36 8.82 -1.42
N PRO A 214 3.17 8.24 -2.61
CA PRO A 214 1.98 8.49 -3.42
C PRO A 214 0.70 8.08 -2.67
N ALA A 215 -0.32 8.92 -2.76
CA ALA A 215 -1.66 8.55 -2.31
C ALA A 215 -2.21 7.46 -3.22
N VAL A 216 -2.48 6.28 -2.67
CA VAL A 216 -2.95 5.12 -3.45
C VAL A 216 -4.44 4.89 -3.32
N ASP A 217 -5.04 5.40 -2.25
CA ASP A 217 -6.48 5.41 -2.06
C ASP A 217 -6.90 6.62 -1.21
N ILE A 218 -8.17 7.00 -1.31
CA ILE A 218 -8.76 8.12 -0.57
C ILE A 218 -10.08 7.73 0.06
N PHE A 219 -10.20 7.97 1.37
CA PHE A 219 -11.38 7.54 2.13
C PHE A 219 -12.02 8.72 2.87
N PRO A 220 -13.36 8.80 2.89
CA PRO A 220 -14.06 9.87 3.58
C PRO A 220 -13.90 9.75 5.09
N ALA A 221 -14.01 10.89 5.79
CA ALA A 221 -14.11 10.93 7.24
C ALA A 221 -15.17 9.95 7.77
N GLY A 222 -14.86 9.27 8.88
CA GLY A 222 -15.70 8.22 9.46
C GLY A 222 -15.40 6.80 8.95
N THR A 223 -14.65 6.63 7.86
CA THR A 223 -14.19 5.29 7.42
C THR A 223 -13.34 4.65 8.51
N LYS A 224 -13.62 3.38 8.82
CA LYS A 224 -12.94 2.61 9.87
C LYS A 224 -11.65 2.00 9.35
N PHE A 225 -10.64 1.98 10.21
CA PHE A 225 -9.29 1.48 9.94
C PHE A 225 -8.85 0.57 11.09
N GLN A 226 -8.54 -0.68 10.78
CA GLN A 226 -8.02 -1.67 11.72
C GLN A 226 -6.49 -1.65 11.65
N ARG A 227 -5.83 -1.26 12.75
CA ARG A 227 -4.37 -1.29 12.87
C ARG A 227 -3.90 -2.71 13.13
N VAL A 228 -2.78 -3.07 12.52
CA VAL A 228 -2.11 -4.37 12.71
C VAL A 228 -0.66 -4.21 13.15
N ASP A 229 -0.09 -5.24 13.77
CA ASP A 229 1.24 -5.22 14.38
C ASP A 229 2.39 -5.51 13.40
N VAL A 230 2.61 -4.61 12.44
CA VAL A 230 3.69 -4.81 11.46
C VAL A 230 5.09 -4.57 12.05
N PRO A 231 6.07 -5.43 11.75
CA PRO A 231 7.45 -5.20 12.14
C PRO A 231 8.05 -4.00 11.37
N THR A 232 8.85 -3.19 12.07
CA THR A 232 9.65 -2.11 11.46
C THR A 232 11.09 -2.20 11.93
N ALA A 233 12.00 -1.54 11.20
CA ALA A 233 13.43 -1.47 11.54
C ALA A 233 13.70 -0.83 12.92
N THR A 234 12.71 -0.14 13.51
CA THR A 234 12.82 0.47 14.84
C THR A 234 12.28 -0.41 15.97
N GLY A 235 11.70 -1.56 15.65
CA GLY A 235 10.98 -2.43 16.59
C GLY A 235 9.57 -1.95 16.97
N ASN A 236 9.19 -0.71 16.64
CA ASN A 236 7.84 -0.21 16.88
C ASN A 236 6.93 -0.49 15.68
N PRO A 237 5.64 -0.83 15.85
CA PRO A 237 4.69 -1.01 14.74
C PRO A 237 4.16 0.32 14.20
N SER A 238 5.07 1.24 13.93
CA SER A 238 4.82 2.56 13.36
C SER A 238 6.10 3.15 12.78
N ILE A 239 5.96 4.03 11.78
CA ILE A 239 7.07 4.78 11.20
C ILE A 239 6.87 6.27 11.51
N ASP A 240 7.88 6.92 12.09
CA ASP A 240 7.85 8.35 12.37
C ASP A 240 8.63 9.13 11.31
N ILE A 241 7.95 10.01 10.58
CA ILE A 241 8.56 10.85 9.53
C ILE A 241 8.85 12.25 10.08
N PRO A 242 10.09 12.76 9.96
CA PRO A 242 10.38 14.15 10.29
C PRO A 242 9.55 15.11 9.45
N LEU A 243 9.03 16.16 10.09
CA LEU A 243 8.38 17.27 9.41
C LEU A 243 9.35 18.43 9.23
N TYR A 244 9.27 19.12 8.11
CA TYR A 244 10.18 20.23 7.77
C TYR A 244 9.42 21.52 7.47
N VAL A 245 9.98 22.64 7.92
CA VAL A 245 9.58 24.01 7.59
C VAL A 245 10.75 24.76 6.95
N LYS A 246 10.46 25.93 6.38
CA LYS A 246 11.48 26.80 5.79
C LYS A 246 12.50 27.25 6.83
N ASP A 247 13.78 27.13 6.50
CA ASP A 247 14.91 27.73 7.23
C ASP A 247 15.06 29.22 6.86
N SER A 248 16.11 29.87 7.37
CA SER A 248 16.40 31.28 7.07
C SER A 248 16.71 31.55 5.60
N SER A 249 17.04 30.52 4.81
CA SER A 249 17.24 30.60 3.36
C SER A 249 15.97 30.30 2.56
N GLY A 250 14.81 30.15 3.22
CA GLY A 250 13.54 29.83 2.59
C GLY A 250 13.39 28.38 2.14
N ARG A 251 14.27 27.47 2.57
CA ARG A 251 14.31 26.06 2.13
C ARG A 251 13.79 25.12 3.21
N TYR A 252 13.05 24.06 2.85
CA TYR A 252 12.43 23.13 3.81
C TYR A 252 13.43 22.18 4.49
N ARG A 253 14.37 22.73 5.28
CA ARG A 253 15.42 21.97 5.96
C ARG A 253 15.27 21.94 7.47
N LYS A 254 14.50 22.87 8.05
CA LYS A 254 14.37 22.99 9.51
C LYS A 254 13.35 21.96 10.01
N LYS A 255 13.81 20.98 10.81
CA LYS A 255 12.92 20.00 11.45
C LYS A 255 11.93 20.70 12.39
N SER A 256 10.67 20.29 12.34
CA SER A 256 9.54 20.87 13.08
C SER A 256 8.53 19.78 13.48
N GLY A 257 8.99 18.84 14.29
CA GLY A 257 8.22 17.69 14.78
C GLY A 257 8.33 16.46 13.89
N THR A 258 7.41 15.54 14.09
CA THR A 258 7.27 14.28 13.34
C THR A 258 5.80 14.00 13.05
N MET A 259 5.53 13.22 12.02
CA MET A 259 4.23 12.64 11.73
C MET A 259 4.35 11.13 11.78
N LYS A 260 3.53 10.50 12.62
CA LYS A 260 3.52 9.04 12.81
C LYS A 260 2.61 8.40 11.78
N PHE A 261 3.08 7.31 11.17
CA PHE A 261 2.30 6.46 10.28
C PHE A 261 2.14 5.08 10.90
N ILE A 262 0.92 4.55 10.84
CA ILE A 262 0.58 3.20 11.29
C ILE A 262 0.04 2.37 10.14
N TYR A 263 0.32 1.08 10.14
CA TYR A 263 -0.15 0.15 9.12
C TYR A 263 -1.41 -0.58 9.58
N GLY A 264 -2.22 -1.00 8.62
CA GLY A 264 -3.50 -1.62 8.85
C GLY A 264 -4.31 -1.65 7.58
N TYR A 265 -5.62 -1.84 7.72
CA TYR A 265 -6.52 -1.91 6.58
C TYR A 265 -7.85 -1.21 6.83
N VAL A 266 -8.52 -0.91 5.73
CA VAL A 266 -9.95 -0.58 5.69
C VAL A 266 -10.69 -1.70 4.96
N LYS A 267 -11.92 -2.04 5.38
CA LYS A 267 -12.83 -2.87 4.55
C LYS A 267 -13.72 -1.96 3.72
N SER A 268 -13.59 -2.08 2.41
CA SER A 268 -14.41 -1.35 1.45
C SER A 268 -15.77 -2.02 1.24
N LYS A 269 -16.71 -1.38 0.52
CA LYS A 269 -18.11 -1.83 0.35
C LYS A 269 -18.35 -3.17 -0.40
N PRO A 270 -17.36 -3.93 -0.90
CA PRO A 270 -17.50 -5.36 -1.20
C PRO A 270 -16.96 -6.30 -0.11
N GLY A 271 -16.46 -5.75 1.01
CA GLY A 271 -15.80 -6.51 2.08
C GLY A 271 -14.29 -6.67 1.90
N HIS A 272 -13.72 -6.23 0.76
CA HIS A 272 -12.28 -6.35 0.51
C HIS A 272 -11.46 -5.45 1.44
N GLU A 273 -10.44 -6.05 2.02
CA GLU A 273 -9.42 -5.38 2.81
C GLU A 273 -8.46 -4.63 1.90
N ARG A 274 -8.23 -3.36 2.24
CA ARG A 274 -7.22 -2.52 1.60
C ARG A 274 -6.21 -2.11 2.64
N PHE A 275 -5.06 -2.77 2.59
CA PHE A 275 -3.95 -2.50 3.49
C PHE A 275 -3.19 -1.24 3.09
N GLY A 276 -2.52 -0.62 4.07
CA GLY A 276 -1.64 0.51 3.85
C GLY A 276 -1.33 1.28 5.13
N TRP A 277 -0.54 2.33 4.95
CA TRP A 277 -0.14 3.28 5.97
C TRP A 277 -1.11 4.46 6.00
N MET A 278 -1.57 4.81 7.21
CA MET A 278 -2.29 6.06 7.47
C MET A 278 -1.52 6.91 8.47
N ALA A 279 -1.57 8.23 8.29
CA ALA A 279 -1.07 9.16 9.29
C ALA A 279 -1.94 9.05 10.56
N TYR A 280 -1.29 8.82 11.69
CA TYR A 280 -1.96 8.72 12.99
C TYR A 280 -2.75 9.99 13.33
N ASP A 281 -2.23 11.16 12.93
CA ASP A 281 -2.89 12.45 13.12
C ASP A 281 -4.26 12.56 12.40
N ALA A 282 -4.48 11.75 11.34
CA ALA A 282 -5.76 11.67 10.64
C ALA A 282 -6.79 10.78 11.34
N LEU A 283 -6.41 10.07 12.40
CA LEU A 283 -7.20 8.98 13.00
C LEU A 283 -7.58 9.26 14.44
N THR A 284 -8.82 8.94 14.80
CA THR A 284 -9.26 8.87 16.20
C THR A 284 -9.62 7.44 16.55
N THR A 285 -9.39 7.05 17.79
CA THR A 285 -9.82 5.73 18.28
C THR A 285 -11.33 5.57 18.14
N THR A 286 -11.76 4.34 17.85
CA THR A 286 -13.17 3.96 17.75
C THR A 286 -13.32 2.48 18.09
N THR A 287 -14.55 1.99 18.15
CA THR A 287 -14.86 0.56 18.28
C THR A 287 -15.52 0.01 17.02
N GLY A 288 -15.58 -1.32 16.93
CA GLY A 288 -16.28 -2.04 15.86
C GLY A 288 -15.61 -1.89 14.51
N CYS A 289 -14.27 -1.99 14.46
CA CYS A 289 -13.58 -2.12 13.19
C CYS A 289 -14.05 -3.39 12.46
N PRO A 290 -13.88 -3.43 11.14
CA PRO A 290 -14.43 -4.48 10.30
C PRO A 290 -13.91 -5.88 10.62
#